data_AF-A0A2E5LCF8-F1
#
_entry.id   AF-A0A2E5LCF8-F1
#
_cell.length_a   1.000
_cell.length_b   1.000
_cell.length_c   1.000
_cell.angle_alpha   90.00
_cell.angle_beta   90.00
_cell.angle_gamma   90.00
#
_symmetry.space_group_name_H-M   'P 1'
#
loop_
_entity.id
_entity.type
_entity.pdbx_description
1 polymer ?
#
loop_
_entity_poly.entity_id
_entity_poly.type
_entity_poly.pdbx_seq_one_letter_code
_entity_poly.pdbx_strand_id
1 'polypeptide(L)'
;MKKYFYLISTILFLFSCEKGEIPINLDRSELQITQINLESNYAKQVFYNVKQNSIVSSNTKTDWDLGFGNEEGVFNIIINSSVFSQIKKINNLLFEEVTTIPDSIGWSWDDPSNTSNTAIGNSWDNNITYIIDLGFDIDGNSRGYKKFKVDTFSNNYYIITVSNLNNSELRTIQIPKNENVQYSRLSLSSSTIISSPNKDDWDLLFSQYTHLYADSIVPPAYLVTGTLINQKRGIEVAVDSVNTFSDIIFSNINNYTFNNNQDIIGYNWKLYDFDNGYYIINSNISYIIKNTEGRYYKLRFIDFYNDIGVKGYPTFEVQEILPF
;
A
#
# COMPACT_ATOMS: atom_id res chain seq x y z
N MET A 1 -24.50 -77.14 -68.97
CA MET A 1 -24.98 -75.81 -68.52
C MET A 1 -24.94 -75.74 -67.01
N LYS A 2 -24.07 -74.89 -66.44
CA LYS A 2 -24.28 -74.08 -65.21
C LYS A 2 -22.95 -73.40 -64.87
N LYS A 3 -22.89 -72.09 -65.16
CA LYS A 3 -21.81 -71.18 -64.79
C LYS A 3 -22.04 -70.77 -63.33
N TYR A 4 -21.05 -70.94 -62.46
CA TYR A 4 -21.06 -70.38 -61.11
C TYR A 4 -20.25 -69.07 -61.12
N PHE A 5 -20.94 -67.98 -60.82
CA PHE A 5 -20.43 -66.62 -60.75
C PHE A 5 -20.04 -66.39 -59.28
N TYR A 6 -18.75 -66.21 -58.98
CA TYR A 6 -18.31 -65.82 -57.65
C TYR A 6 -18.35 -64.29 -57.54
N LEU A 7 -19.34 -63.79 -56.81
CA LEU A 7 -19.48 -62.38 -56.46
C LEU A 7 -18.60 -62.11 -55.23
N ILE A 8 -17.47 -61.45 -55.44
CA ILE A 8 -16.61 -60.94 -54.36
C ILE A 8 -17.29 -59.70 -53.78
N SER A 9 -17.83 -59.83 -52.55
CA SER A 9 -18.36 -58.71 -51.78
C SER A 9 -17.20 -58.02 -51.04
N THR A 10 -16.81 -56.84 -51.51
CA THR A 10 -15.81 -55.99 -50.87
C THR A 10 -16.50 -55.17 -49.78
N ILE A 11 -16.39 -55.60 -48.52
CA ILE A 11 -16.84 -54.82 -47.36
C ILE A 11 -15.79 -53.72 -47.12
N LEU A 12 -16.12 -52.48 -47.53
CA LEU A 12 -15.39 -51.27 -47.13
C LEU A 12 -15.79 -50.91 -45.70
N PHE A 13 -14.91 -51.20 -44.74
CA PHE A 13 -14.99 -50.63 -43.39
C PHE A 13 -14.55 -49.17 -43.44
N LEU A 14 -15.51 -48.25 -43.46
CA LEU A 14 -15.25 -46.84 -43.17
C LEU A 14 -15.08 -46.68 -41.66
N PHE A 15 -13.85 -46.85 -41.16
CA PHE A 15 -13.49 -46.37 -39.83
C PHE A 15 -13.32 -44.86 -39.91
N SER A 16 -14.37 -44.12 -39.52
CA SER A 16 -14.24 -42.72 -39.14
C SER A 16 -13.38 -42.68 -37.87
N CYS A 17 -12.10 -42.38 -38.03
CA CYS A 17 -11.28 -41.97 -36.90
C CYS A 17 -11.70 -40.53 -36.58
N GLU A 18 -12.74 -40.36 -35.74
CA GLU A 18 -12.95 -39.08 -35.09
C GLU A 18 -11.68 -38.77 -34.32
N LYS A 19 -11.01 -37.69 -34.71
CA LYS A 19 -9.87 -37.16 -33.99
C LYS A 19 -10.41 -36.74 -32.64
N GLY A 20 -10.20 -37.58 -31.62
CA GLY A 20 -10.68 -37.30 -30.26
C GLY A 20 -10.32 -35.87 -29.89
N GLU A 21 -11.32 -35.10 -29.46
CA GLU A 21 -11.10 -33.73 -29.04
C GLU A 21 -10.05 -33.73 -27.93
N ILE A 22 -8.92 -33.07 -28.18
CA ILE A 22 -7.89 -32.89 -27.15
C ILE A 22 -8.52 -31.95 -26.13
N PRO A 23 -8.62 -32.34 -24.85
CA PRO A 23 -9.11 -31.44 -23.82
C PRO A 23 -8.29 -30.16 -23.85
N ILE A 24 -8.96 -29.02 -24.06
CA ILE A 24 -8.31 -27.72 -23.87
C ILE A 24 -8.00 -27.65 -22.37
N ASN A 25 -6.72 -27.58 -22.02
CA ASN A 25 -6.34 -27.20 -20.67
C ASN A 25 -6.75 -25.74 -20.51
N LEU A 26 -7.88 -25.49 -19.85
CA LEU A 26 -8.22 -24.16 -19.40
C LEU A 26 -7.15 -23.81 -18.37
N ASP A 27 -6.17 -23.00 -18.78
CA ASP A 27 -5.20 -22.42 -17.85
C ASP A 27 -6.00 -21.63 -16.81
N ARG A 28 -6.27 -22.28 -15.68
CA ARG A 28 -6.82 -21.66 -14.48
C ARG A 28 -5.64 -21.43 -13.57
N SER A 29 -5.44 -20.17 -13.20
CA SER A 29 -4.52 -19.84 -12.12
C SER A 29 -4.98 -20.51 -10.82
N GLU A 30 -4.04 -20.88 -9.97
CA GLU A 30 -4.34 -21.48 -8.67
C GLU A 30 -4.78 -20.40 -7.66
N LEU A 31 -5.77 -20.73 -6.84
CA LEU A 31 -6.13 -19.92 -5.67
C LEU A 31 -5.09 -20.11 -4.58
N GLN A 32 -4.49 -19.02 -4.12
CA GLN A 32 -3.47 -19.06 -3.07
C GLN A 32 -3.96 -18.33 -1.82
N ILE A 33 -3.57 -18.83 -0.65
CA ILE A 33 -3.85 -18.20 0.64
C ILE A 33 -2.54 -17.62 1.18
N THR A 34 -2.60 -16.40 1.70
CA THR A 34 -1.43 -15.72 2.27
C THR A 34 -1.81 -15.00 3.55
N GLN A 35 -0.95 -15.13 4.56
CA GLN A 35 -1.06 -14.43 5.83
C GLN A 35 0.11 -13.44 5.97
N ILE A 36 -0.20 -12.21 6.34
CA ILE A 36 0.77 -11.16 6.58
C ILE A 36 0.93 -10.97 8.08
N ASN A 37 2.17 -11.01 8.58
CA ASN A 37 2.45 -10.78 10.00
C ASN A 37 2.70 -9.28 10.25
N LEU A 38 1.73 -8.57 10.85
CA LEU A 38 1.90 -7.20 11.30
C LEU A 38 2.30 -7.09 12.78
N GLU A 39 2.36 -8.21 13.50
CA GLU A 39 2.40 -8.30 14.95
C GLU A 39 1.13 -7.76 15.63
N SER A 40 0.89 -8.15 16.89
CA SER A 40 -0.36 -7.82 17.62
C SER A 40 -0.48 -6.35 18.00
N ASN A 41 0.64 -5.64 18.05
CA ASN A 41 0.76 -4.18 18.22
C ASN A 41 0.85 -3.44 16.87
N TYR A 42 0.72 -4.14 15.74
CA TYR A 42 0.81 -3.60 14.39
C TYR A 42 2.15 -2.91 14.12
N ALA A 43 3.24 -3.41 14.69
CA ALA A 43 4.57 -2.80 14.60
C ALA A 43 5.17 -2.83 13.20
N LYS A 44 4.67 -3.67 12.27
CA LYS A 44 5.29 -3.84 10.96
C LYS A 44 4.61 -3.06 9.84
N GLN A 45 5.44 -2.72 8.86
CA GLN A 45 5.04 -2.33 7.52
C GLN A 45 5.54 -3.43 6.58
N VAL A 46 4.64 -4.08 5.85
CA VAL A 46 4.97 -5.24 5.01
C VAL A 46 4.62 -4.94 3.56
N PHE A 47 5.63 -4.99 2.70
CA PHE A 47 5.52 -4.77 1.25
C PHE A 47 5.32 -6.11 0.55
N TYR A 48 4.34 -6.18 -0.34
CA TYR A 48 3.90 -7.42 -0.95
C TYR A 48 3.74 -7.26 -2.47
N ASN A 49 4.16 -8.28 -3.20
CA ASN A 49 4.03 -8.40 -4.66
C ASN A 49 2.90 -9.36 -4.99
N VAL A 50 1.87 -8.87 -5.69
CA VAL A 50 0.67 -9.67 -5.99
C VAL A 50 0.95 -10.71 -7.07
N LYS A 51 1.78 -10.37 -8.06
CA LYS A 51 2.14 -11.27 -9.17
C LYS A 51 2.92 -12.49 -8.69
N GLN A 52 3.89 -12.29 -7.80
CA GLN A 52 4.73 -13.35 -7.25
C GLN A 52 4.11 -14.04 -6.04
N ASN A 53 3.00 -13.49 -5.52
CA ASN A 53 2.43 -13.85 -4.24
C ASN A 53 3.49 -13.95 -3.12
N SER A 54 4.25 -12.89 -2.92
CA SER A 54 5.41 -12.90 -2.03
C SER A 54 5.59 -11.61 -1.24
N ILE A 55 6.14 -11.73 -0.03
CA ILE A 55 6.60 -10.58 0.75
C ILE A 55 7.94 -10.12 0.16
N VAL A 56 8.01 -8.84 -0.19
CA VAL A 56 9.19 -8.20 -0.78
C VAL A 56 10.15 -7.76 0.31
N SER A 57 9.62 -7.10 1.34
CA SER A 57 10.37 -6.62 2.49
C SER A 57 9.43 -6.23 3.64
N SER A 58 10.00 -6.03 4.82
CA SER A 58 9.29 -5.43 5.94
C SER A 58 10.21 -4.53 6.76
N ASN A 59 9.64 -3.51 7.40
CA ASN A 59 10.33 -2.69 8.39
C ASN A 59 9.45 -2.48 9.63
N THR A 60 10.06 -2.03 10.73
CA THR A 60 9.29 -1.56 11.88
C THR A 60 8.77 -0.16 11.59
N LYS A 61 7.51 0.10 11.94
CA LYS A 61 6.81 1.34 11.58
C LYS A 61 7.49 2.59 12.13
N THR A 62 8.25 2.47 13.22
CA THR A 62 8.99 3.58 13.87
C THR A 62 10.41 3.79 13.33
N ASP A 63 10.83 3.05 12.30
CA ASP A 63 12.21 3.14 11.79
C ASP A 63 12.48 4.49 11.09
N TRP A 64 11.46 5.17 10.58
CA TRP A 64 11.58 6.42 9.81
C TRP A 64 10.51 7.44 10.21
N ASP A 65 10.76 8.71 9.88
CA ASP A 65 9.89 9.84 10.24
C ASP A 65 9.48 10.67 9.02
N LEU A 66 10.42 10.92 8.10
CA LEU A 66 10.19 11.67 6.85
C LEU A 66 10.59 10.84 5.63
N GLY A 67 9.79 10.88 4.57
CA GLY A 67 10.12 10.29 3.27
C GLY A 67 10.35 11.35 2.21
N PHE A 68 11.52 11.37 1.58
CA PHE A 68 11.90 12.34 0.55
C PHE A 68 11.73 11.74 -0.84
N GLY A 69 10.85 12.33 -1.66
CA GLY A 69 10.50 11.81 -2.99
C GLY A 69 11.67 11.85 -3.97
N ASN A 70 11.83 10.77 -4.72
CA ASN A 70 12.95 10.59 -5.66
C ASN A 70 12.63 10.92 -7.11
N GLU A 71 11.42 11.39 -7.41
CA GLU A 71 11.04 11.83 -8.74
C GLU A 71 11.81 13.09 -9.15
N GLU A 72 12.27 13.15 -10.40
CA GLU A 72 13.06 14.27 -10.92
C GLU A 72 12.22 15.54 -10.98
N GLY A 73 12.78 16.68 -10.55
CA GLY A 73 12.09 17.98 -10.58
C GLY A 73 10.87 18.12 -9.66
N VAL A 74 10.40 17.05 -9.03
CA VAL A 74 9.21 17.08 -8.15
C VAL A 74 9.61 17.19 -6.69
N PHE A 75 9.16 18.27 -6.04
CA PHE A 75 9.28 18.44 -4.59
C PHE A 75 8.14 17.69 -3.91
N ASN A 76 8.46 16.61 -3.19
CA ASN A 76 7.47 15.81 -2.47
C ASN A 76 8.12 15.22 -1.22
N ILE A 77 7.62 15.60 -0.05
CA ILE A 77 8.04 15.03 1.23
C ILE A 77 6.78 14.54 1.95
N ILE A 78 6.83 13.29 2.40
CA ILE A 78 5.77 12.65 3.18
C ILE A 78 6.20 12.53 4.65
N ILE A 79 5.22 12.48 5.53
CA ILE A 79 5.41 12.12 6.94
C ILE A 79 4.99 10.67 7.17
N ASN A 80 5.51 10.08 8.24
CA ASN A 80 5.15 8.72 8.57
C ASN A 80 3.73 8.63 9.18
N SER A 81 2.75 8.33 8.34
CA SER A 81 1.36 8.16 8.75
C SER A 81 1.13 6.95 9.67
N SER A 82 2.04 5.96 9.68
CA SER A 82 1.87 4.75 10.50
C SER A 82 2.10 4.97 12.00
N VAL A 83 2.70 6.10 12.36
CA VAL A 83 2.96 6.49 13.76
C VAL A 83 2.07 7.64 14.22
N PHE A 84 1.08 8.04 13.42
CA PHE A 84 0.21 9.20 13.70
C PHE A 84 0.97 10.54 13.69
N SER A 85 2.01 10.65 12.86
CA SER A 85 2.76 11.90 12.71
C SER A 85 1.89 13.00 12.10
N GLN A 86 2.20 14.25 12.46
CA GLN A 86 1.49 15.45 12.03
C GLN A 86 2.45 16.65 11.97
N ILE A 87 2.09 17.64 11.16
CA ILE A 87 2.92 18.81 10.85
C ILE A 87 2.21 20.12 11.21
N LYS A 88 2.97 21.10 11.72
CA LYS A 88 2.61 22.53 11.65
C LYS A 88 3.59 23.26 10.76
N LYS A 89 3.08 24.10 9.86
CA LYS A 89 3.89 25.01 9.03
C LYS A 89 3.99 26.37 9.69
N ILE A 90 5.21 26.84 9.91
CA ILE A 90 5.50 28.15 10.50
C ILE A 90 6.12 29.02 9.41
N ASN A 91 5.40 30.07 9.05
CA ASN A 91 5.84 31.08 8.10
C ASN A 91 6.27 32.34 8.85
N ASN A 92 7.11 33.16 8.22
CA ASN A 92 7.48 34.50 8.69
C ASN A 92 8.20 34.55 10.05
N LEU A 93 8.89 33.47 10.43
CA LEU A 93 9.79 33.44 11.60
C LEU A 93 11.12 32.80 11.20
N LEU A 94 12.21 33.26 11.82
CA LEU A 94 13.51 32.61 11.66
C LEU A 94 13.48 31.22 12.30
N PHE A 95 14.25 30.29 11.75
CA PHE A 95 14.29 28.91 12.24
C PHE A 95 14.57 28.84 13.74
N GLU A 96 15.49 29.67 14.24
CA GLU A 96 15.94 29.72 15.63
C GLU A 96 14.87 30.28 16.59
N GLU A 97 13.93 31.08 16.08
CA GLU A 97 12.84 31.71 16.85
C GLU A 97 11.69 30.74 17.14
N VAL A 98 11.52 29.71 16.30
CA VAL A 98 10.49 28.67 16.47
C VAL A 98 10.87 27.75 17.64
N THR A 99 10.60 28.18 18.87
CA THR A 99 11.02 27.47 20.11
C THR A 99 9.88 26.83 20.88
N THR A 100 8.66 27.09 20.47
CA THR A 100 7.43 26.55 21.06
C THR A 100 6.46 26.11 19.97
N ILE A 101 5.49 25.27 20.33
CA ILE A 101 4.42 24.86 19.43
C ILE A 101 3.29 25.90 19.54
N PRO A 102 2.97 26.66 18.48
CA PRO A 102 1.92 27.67 18.57
C PRO A 102 0.53 27.03 18.54
N ASP A 103 -0.34 27.41 19.46
CA ASP A 103 -1.73 26.91 19.53
C ASP A 103 -2.61 27.46 18.40
N SER A 104 -2.25 28.60 17.82
CA SER A 104 -3.01 29.27 16.75
C SER A 104 -2.95 28.56 15.40
N ILE A 105 -2.07 27.57 15.23
CA ILE A 105 -1.87 26.83 13.98
C ILE A 105 -2.36 25.40 14.18
N GLY A 106 -3.30 24.95 13.35
CA GLY A 106 -3.80 23.57 13.37
C GLY A 106 -2.74 22.57 12.91
N TRP A 107 -2.84 21.33 13.40
CA TRP A 107 -2.07 20.21 12.86
C TRP A 107 -2.58 19.79 11.48
N SER A 108 -1.69 19.25 10.66
CA SER A 108 -1.99 18.74 9.32
C SER A 108 -1.36 17.37 9.13
N TRP A 109 -2.00 16.53 8.32
CA TRP A 109 -1.59 15.18 7.97
C TRP A 109 -1.47 15.04 6.45
N ASP A 110 -0.74 14.04 6.00
CA ASP A 110 -0.78 13.63 4.59
C ASP A 110 -2.15 13.03 4.27
N ASP A 111 -2.64 13.26 3.06
CA ASP A 111 -3.85 12.63 2.54
C ASP A 111 -3.60 11.13 2.31
N PRO A 112 -4.32 10.23 3.00
CA PRO A 112 -4.09 8.79 2.86
C PRO A 112 -4.48 8.24 1.49
N SER A 113 -5.28 8.97 0.71
CA SER A 113 -5.74 8.56 -0.61
C SER A 113 -4.82 9.04 -1.74
N ASN A 114 -4.01 10.07 -1.50
CA ASN A 114 -3.21 10.72 -2.53
C ASN A 114 -1.82 11.13 -2.01
N THR A 115 -0.79 10.38 -2.44
CA THR A 115 0.63 10.60 -2.11
C THR A 115 1.19 11.96 -2.57
N SER A 116 0.46 12.68 -3.42
CA SER A 116 0.80 14.03 -3.86
C SER A 116 0.16 15.12 -3.00
N ASN A 117 -0.77 14.81 -2.09
CA ASN A 117 -1.39 15.81 -1.21
C ASN A 117 -0.80 15.67 0.19
N THR A 118 0.37 16.29 0.43
CA THR A 118 1.11 16.13 1.68
C THR A 118 0.90 17.30 2.64
N ALA A 119 1.04 17.03 3.94
CA ALA A 119 1.02 18.02 5.01
C ALA A 119 2.13 19.07 4.84
N ILE A 120 3.22 18.74 4.14
CA ILE A 120 4.34 19.66 3.85
C ILE A 120 4.03 20.57 2.65
N GLY A 121 3.23 20.09 1.70
CA GLY A 121 2.89 20.75 0.43
C GLY A 121 3.86 20.41 -0.71
N ASN A 122 3.51 20.86 -1.92
CA ASN A 122 4.17 20.45 -3.18
C ASN A 122 5.08 21.53 -3.79
N SER A 123 5.25 22.65 -3.09
CA SER A 123 6.14 23.72 -3.51
C SER A 123 7.22 23.89 -2.46
N TRP A 124 8.48 23.92 -2.90
CA TRP A 124 9.61 24.19 -2.02
C TRP A 124 9.70 25.68 -1.69
N ASP A 125 9.74 25.99 -0.40
CA ASP A 125 10.09 27.31 0.14
C ASP A 125 11.03 27.10 1.32
N ASN A 126 12.23 27.68 1.23
CA ASN A 126 13.28 27.54 2.25
C ASN A 126 13.09 28.47 3.46
N ASN A 127 12.07 29.33 3.46
CA ASN A 127 11.72 30.20 4.58
C ASN A 127 10.70 29.57 5.53
N ILE A 128 10.17 28.38 5.20
CA ILE A 128 9.21 27.68 6.03
C ILE A 128 9.94 26.79 7.04
N THR A 129 9.59 26.97 8.32
CA THR A 129 9.96 26.02 9.37
C THR A 129 8.78 25.10 9.66
N TYR A 130 9.03 23.81 9.70
CA TYR A 130 8.04 22.80 10.03
C TYR A 130 8.28 22.29 11.44
N ILE A 131 7.23 22.20 12.24
CA ILE A 131 7.22 21.42 13.48
C ILE A 131 6.60 20.06 13.16
N ILE A 132 7.30 18.99 13.47
CA ILE A 132 6.81 17.61 13.34
C ILE A 132 6.58 17.03 14.73
N ASP A 133 5.38 16.49 14.92
CA ASP A 133 5.12 15.49 15.96
C ASP A 133 5.58 14.13 15.43
N LEU A 134 6.57 13.52 16.10
CA LEU A 134 7.12 12.23 15.71
C LEU A 134 6.15 11.07 15.98
N GLY A 135 4.98 11.37 16.55
CA GLY A 135 3.90 10.42 16.75
C GLY A 135 4.18 9.48 17.92
N PHE A 136 3.66 8.25 17.82
CA PHE A 136 3.75 7.25 18.87
C PHE A 136 4.74 6.13 18.53
N ASP A 137 5.40 5.59 19.56
CA ASP A 137 6.16 4.34 19.44
C ASP A 137 5.23 3.11 19.40
N ILE A 138 5.82 1.91 19.36
CA ILE A 138 5.08 0.65 19.32
C ILE A 138 4.29 0.36 20.61
N ASP A 139 4.67 0.99 21.72
CA ASP A 139 4.03 0.86 23.04
C ASP A 139 2.99 1.97 23.29
N GLY A 140 2.84 2.90 22.34
CA GLY A 140 1.89 4.01 22.41
C GLY A 140 2.40 5.25 23.14
N ASN A 141 3.70 5.32 23.47
CA ASN A 141 4.28 6.52 24.08
C ASN A 141 4.59 7.58 23.01
N SER A 142 4.42 8.85 23.36
CA SER A 142 4.81 9.95 22.47
C SER A 142 6.32 9.95 22.25
N ARG A 143 6.72 10.08 20.98
CA ARG A 143 8.13 10.20 20.55
C ARG A 143 8.64 11.65 20.58
N GLY A 144 7.79 12.60 20.97
CA GLY A 144 8.11 14.01 21.08
C GLY A 144 8.11 14.76 19.75
N TYR A 145 8.67 15.96 19.78
CA TYR A 145 8.62 16.89 18.66
C TYR A 145 10.02 17.29 18.19
N LYS A 146 10.15 17.56 16.89
CA LYS A 146 11.31 18.24 16.31
C LYS A 146 10.85 19.38 15.41
N LYS A 147 11.76 20.29 15.08
CA LYS A 147 11.57 21.24 13.99
C LYS A 147 12.59 21.03 12.90
N PHE A 148 12.20 21.26 11.66
CA PHE A 148 13.09 21.20 10.52
C PHE A 148 12.72 22.23 9.45
N LYS A 149 13.67 22.54 8.57
CA LYS A 149 13.44 23.29 7.32
C LYS A 149 14.16 22.60 6.17
N VAL A 150 13.68 22.83 4.95
CA VAL A 150 14.34 22.32 3.74
C VAL A 150 15.20 23.43 3.14
N ASP A 151 16.51 23.38 3.42
CA ASP A 151 17.47 24.39 2.96
C ASP A 151 17.75 24.30 1.46
N THR A 152 17.68 23.09 0.88
CA THR A 152 17.94 22.87 -0.54
C THR A 152 17.07 21.75 -1.10
N PHE A 153 16.51 21.98 -2.28
CA PHE A 153 15.90 20.97 -3.14
C PHE A 153 16.57 21.01 -4.52
N SER A 154 16.97 19.85 -5.02
CA SER A 154 17.58 19.69 -6.35
C SER A 154 17.19 18.35 -6.98
N ASN A 155 17.64 18.11 -8.22
CA ASN A 155 17.45 16.83 -8.89
C ASN A 155 18.24 15.68 -8.25
N ASN A 156 19.27 15.96 -7.42
CA ASN A 156 20.16 14.93 -6.89
C ASN A 156 20.00 14.70 -5.39
N TYR A 157 19.54 15.69 -4.64
CA TYR A 157 19.45 15.61 -3.18
C TYR A 157 18.54 16.68 -2.58
N TYR A 158 18.15 16.43 -1.34
CA TYR A 158 17.62 17.43 -0.40
C TYR A 158 18.69 17.76 0.64
N ILE A 159 18.67 18.99 1.16
CA ILE A 159 19.37 19.36 2.40
C ILE A 159 18.34 19.90 3.37
N ILE A 160 18.35 19.37 4.59
CA ILE A 160 17.50 19.85 5.68
C ILE A 160 18.34 20.26 6.88
N THR A 161 17.85 21.25 7.62
CA THR A 161 18.31 21.56 8.97
C THR A 161 17.24 21.09 9.94
N VAL A 162 17.62 20.34 10.97
CA VAL A 162 16.73 19.82 12.01
C VAL A 162 17.29 20.12 13.40
N SER A 163 16.43 20.38 14.36
CA SER A 163 16.79 20.53 15.78
C SER A 163 15.61 20.15 16.68
N ASN A 164 15.87 20.07 17.98
CA ASN A 164 14.82 20.19 19.00
C ASN A 164 14.26 21.62 19.00
N LEU A 165 13.07 21.82 19.58
CA LEU A 165 12.43 23.14 19.64
C LEU A 165 13.32 24.18 20.34
N ASN A 166 14.02 23.78 21.41
CA ASN A 166 14.99 24.63 22.13
C ASN A 166 16.33 24.84 21.41
N ASN A 167 16.43 24.56 20.11
CA ASN A 167 17.64 24.64 19.28
C ASN A 167 18.77 23.66 19.64
N SER A 168 18.57 22.74 20.59
CA SER A 168 19.54 21.67 20.85
C SER A 168 19.52 20.61 19.74
N GLU A 169 20.60 19.83 19.62
CA GLU A 169 20.79 18.81 18.56
C GLU A 169 20.64 19.34 17.12
N LEU A 170 20.94 20.62 16.91
CA LEU A 170 20.91 21.24 15.59
C LEU A 170 21.93 20.58 14.67
N ARG A 171 21.47 20.18 13.50
CA ARG A 171 22.29 19.54 12.48
C ARG A 171 21.70 19.72 11.09
N THR A 172 22.58 19.59 10.11
CA THR A 172 22.25 19.60 8.69
C THR A 172 22.44 18.20 8.12
N ILE A 173 21.45 17.72 7.38
CA ILE A 173 21.43 16.38 6.80
C ILE A 173 21.23 16.53 5.29
N GLN A 174 22.12 15.93 4.51
CA GLN A 174 21.93 15.76 3.07
C GLN A 174 21.31 14.40 2.80
N ILE A 175 20.19 14.39 2.06
CA ILE A 175 19.48 13.18 1.66
C ILE A 175 19.64 13.02 0.15
N PRO A 176 20.52 12.11 -0.32
CA PRO A 176 20.65 11.82 -1.75
C PRO A 176 19.36 11.19 -2.29
N LYS A 177 18.99 11.55 -3.52
CA LYS A 177 17.93 10.88 -4.25
C LYS A 177 18.39 9.52 -4.75
N ASN A 178 17.46 8.57 -4.79
CA ASN A 178 17.67 7.22 -5.33
C ASN A 178 16.48 6.83 -6.21
N GLU A 179 16.69 6.79 -7.52
CA GLU A 179 15.65 6.55 -8.53
C GLU A 179 14.98 5.18 -8.41
N ASN A 180 15.62 4.22 -7.74
CA ASN A 180 15.10 2.86 -7.55
C ASN A 180 14.01 2.78 -6.48
N VAL A 181 13.87 3.76 -5.60
CA VAL A 181 12.91 3.72 -4.49
C VAL A 181 11.99 4.95 -4.54
N GLN A 182 10.75 4.80 -4.10
CA GLN A 182 9.77 5.90 -4.18
C GLN A 182 10.16 7.08 -3.27
N TYR A 183 10.66 6.76 -2.07
CA TYR A 183 11.08 7.72 -1.06
C TYR A 183 12.40 7.28 -0.42
N SER A 184 13.35 8.19 -0.28
CA SER A 184 14.47 8.05 0.65
C SER A 184 13.95 8.37 2.05
N ARG A 185 13.83 7.36 2.92
CA ARG A 185 13.23 7.50 4.25
C ARG A 185 14.30 7.88 5.28
N LEU A 186 14.04 8.88 6.11
CA LEU A 186 14.96 9.40 7.12
C LEU A 186 14.40 9.19 8.52
N SER A 187 15.23 8.67 9.43
CA SER A 187 15.01 8.73 10.87
C SER A 187 15.56 10.05 11.42
N LEU A 188 14.70 10.88 12.00
CA LEU A 188 15.08 12.14 12.65
C LEU A 188 15.62 11.95 14.07
N SER A 189 15.58 10.76 14.66
CA SER A 189 16.28 10.49 15.92
C SER A 189 17.75 10.16 15.66
N SER A 190 18.02 9.31 14.68
CA SER A 190 19.36 8.78 14.39
C SER A 190 20.07 9.45 13.22
N SER A 191 19.36 10.26 12.40
CA SER A 191 19.86 10.82 11.14
C SER A 191 20.25 9.77 10.11
N THR A 192 19.63 8.59 10.17
CA THR A 192 19.92 7.48 9.27
C THR A 192 18.89 7.41 8.14
N ILE A 193 19.37 7.10 6.94
CA ILE A 193 18.50 6.80 5.80
C ILE A 193 18.15 5.31 5.88
N ILE A 194 16.85 5.03 5.95
CA ILE A 194 16.29 3.70 6.06
C ILE A 194 16.04 3.14 4.66
N SER A 195 16.48 1.91 4.44
CA SER A 195 16.24 1.20 3.19
C SER A 195 14.74 1.03 2.93
N SER A 196 14.32 1.24 1.69
CA SER A 196 12.99 0.91 1.19
C SER A 196 13.12 -0.09 0.04
N PRO A 197 12.12 -0.95 -0.21
CA PRO A 197 12.16 -1.83 -1.37
C PRO A 197 12.21 -1.02 -2.67
N ASN A 198 12.67 -1.65 -3.75
CA ASN A 198 12.58 -1.05 -5.07
C ASN A 198 11.12 -0.70 -5.35
N LYS A 199 10.87 0.50 -5.88
CA LYS A 199 9.51 1.00 -6.19
C LYS A 199 8.76 0.10 -7.16
N ASP A 200 9.48 -0.72 -7.92
CA ASP A 200 8.94 -1.62 -8.92
C ASP A 200 8.74 -3.08 -8.45
N ASP A 201 9.06 -3.38 -7.20
CA ASP A 201 8.99 -4.76 -6.69
C ASP A 201 7.74 -5.04 -5.87
N TRP A 202 6.95 -4.03 -5.49
CA TRP A 202 5.77 -4.20 -4.62
C TRP A 202 4.53 -3.49 -5.16
N ASP A 203 3.37 -4.07 -4.87
CA ASP A 203 2.07 -3.56 -5.30
C ASP A 203 1.21 -3.13 -4.10
N LEU A 204 1.33 -3.83 -2.97
CA LEU A 204 0.56 -3.59 -1.74
C LEU A 204 1.47 -3.34 -0.54
N LEU A 205 1.01 -2.48 0.37
CA LEU A 205 1.61 -2.20 1.67
C LEU A 205 0.58 -2.49 2.78
N PHE A 206 0.84 -3.52 3.57
CA PHE A 206 0.07 -3.81 4.77
C PHE A 206 0.68 -3.04 5.95
N SER A 207 -0.10 -2.16 6.57
CA SER A 207 0.41 -1.29 7.63
C SER A 207 -0.71 -0.66 8.45
N GLN A 208 -0.35 -0.13 9.62
CA GLN A 208 -1.12 0.92 10.24
C GLN A 208 -0.89 2.24 9.49
N TYR A 209 -1.91 3.09 9.38
CA TYR A 209 -1.80 4.42 8.79
C TYR A 209 -2.85 5.38 9.37
N THR A 210 -2.60 6.68 9.28
CA THR A 210 -3.57 7.71 9.65
C THR A 210 -4.65 7.83 8.57
N HIS A 211 -5.89 7.52 8.93
CA HIS A 211 -7.08 7.84 8.14
C HIS A 211 -7.65 9.20 8.54
N LEU A 212 -8.23 9.92 7.57
CA LEU A 212 -8.84 11.23 7.78
C LEU A 212 -10.36 11.15 7.57
N TYR A 213 -11.14 11.53 8.59
CA TYR A 213 -12.60 11.60 8.53
C TYR A 213 -13.05 12.97 8.04
N ALA A 214 -13.75 13.02 6.91
CA ALA A 214 -14.20 14.26 6.27
C ALA A 214 -15.13 15.11 7.16
N ASP A 215 -15.94 14.49 8.02
CA ASP A 215 -17.00 15.16 8.79
C ASP A 215 -16.69 15.32 10.29
N SER A 216 -15.46 15.04 10.72
CA SER A 216 -15.07 15.10 12.13
C SER A 216 -14.63 16.50 12.54
N ILE A 217 -15.33 17.09 13.51
CA ILE A 217 -14.98 18.40 14.09
C ILE A 217 -13.70 18.29 14.95
N VAL A 218 -13.47 17.18 15.68
CA VAL A 218 -12.24 16.86 16.44
C VAL A 218 -12.21 15.37 16.88
N PRO A 219 -11.08 14.63 16.77
CA PRO A 219 -9.97 14.84 15.85
C PRO A 219 -10.34 14.29 14.46
N PRO A 220 -9.91 14.95 13.37
CA PRO A 220 -10.20 14.51 12.01
C PRO A 220 -9.37 13.28 11.60
N ALA A 221 -8.55 12.72 12.49
CA ALA A 221 -7.56 11.70 12.20
C ALA A 221 -7.62 10.51 13.17
N TYR A 222 -7.45 9.29 12.67
CA TYR A 222 -7.38 8.07 13.48
C TYR A 222 -6.43 7.03 12.88
N LEU A 223 -5.73 6.26 13.73
CA LEU A 223 -4.91 5.15 13.26
C LEU A 223 -5.76 3.93 12.93
N VAL A 224 -5.72 3.51 11.67
CA VAL A 224 -6.37 2.29 11.19
C VAL A 224 -5.30 1.31 10.69
N THR A 225 -5.56 0.01 10.80
CA THR A 225 -4.71 -1.02 10.20
C THR A 225 -5.35 -1.49 8.92
N GLY A 226 -4.65 -1.44 7.80
CA GLY A 226 -5.22 -1.79 6.50
C GLY A 226 -4.17 -2.04 5.43
N THR A 227 -4.59 -1.92 4.18
CA THR A 227 -3.77 -2.19 3.01
C THR A 227 -3.80 -1.00 2.08
N LEU A 228 -2.63 -0.45 1.79
CA LEU A 228 -2.44 0.62 0.82
C LEU A 228 -1.89 0.05 -0.48
N ILE A 229 -2.20 0.68 -1.60
CA ILE A 229 -1.63 0.32 -2.90
C ILE A 229 -0.42 1.20 -3.25
N ASN A 230 0.46 0.67 -4.09
CA ASN A 230 1.53 1.45 -4.71
C ASN A 230 0.96 2.39 -5.78
N GLN A 231 0.36 3.49 -5.33
CA GLN A 231 -0.27 4.49 -6.18
C GLN A 231 0.66 5.00 -7.28
N LYS A 232 1.91 5.36 -6.92
CA LYS A 232 2.89 5.93 -7.86
C LYS A 232 3.43 4.94 -8.89
N ARG A 233 3.39 3.64 -8.60
CA ARG A 233 3.66 2.59 -9.59
C ARG A 233 2.53 2.49 -10.62
N GLY A 234 1.33 2.98 -10.33
CA GLY A 234 0.17 2.89 -11.21
C GLY A 234 -0.66 1.63 -10.99
N ILE A 235 -0.63 1.07 -9.77
CA ILE A 235 -1.57 0.01 -9.38
C ILE A 235 -2.97 0.60 -9.33
N GLU A 236 -3.95 -0.09 -9.91
CA GLU A 236 -5.35 0.34 -9.86
C GLU A 236 -6.19 -0.78 -9.26
N VAL A 237 -7.24 -0.43 -8.52
CA VAL A 237 -8.12 -1.40 -7.88
C VAL A 237 -9.58 -1.07 -8.16
N ALA A 238 -10.37 -2.11 -8.43
CA ALA A 238 -11.81 -2.06 -8.34
C ALA A 238 -12.29 -2.83 -7.10
N VAL A 239 -13.38 -2.37 -6.49
CA VAL A 239 -14.00 -3.01 -5.32
C VAL A 239 -15.31 -3.67 -5.74
N ASP A 240 -15.48 -4.95 -5.40
CA ASP A 240 -16.69 -5.72 -5.63
C ASP A 240 -17.27 -6.17 -4.28
N SER A 241 -18.54 -5.86 -4.03
CA SER A 241 -19.29 -6.32 -2.86
C SER A 241 -20.59 -7.04 -3.23
N VAL A 242 -20.76 -7.37 -4.51
CA VAL A 242 -21.99 -7.91 -5.10
C VAL A 242 -21.80 -9.35 -5.55
N ASN A 243 -20.69 -9.64 -6.25
CA ASN A 243 -20.45 -10.96 -6.82
C ASN A 243 -19.71 -11.87 -5.84
N THR A 244 -19.90 -13.18 -5.98
CA THR A 244 -19.06 -14.13 -5.25
C THR A 244 -17.63 -14.07 -5.77
N PHE A 245 -16.64 -14.37 -4.92
CA PHE A 245 -15.23 -14.35 -5.32
C PHE A 245 -14.94 -15.24 -6.54
N SER A 246 -15.64 -16.37 -6.69
CA SER A 246 -15.50 -17.26 -7.86
C SER A 246 -16.06 -16.67 -9.15
N ASP A 247 -17.08 -15.81 -9.09
CA ASP A 247 -17.75 -15.22 -10.25
C ASP A 247 -16.97 -14.05 -10.86
N ILE A 248 -15.96 -13.53 -10.16
CA ILE A 248 -15.03 -12.53 -10.69
C ILE A 248 -14.06 -13.22 -11.66
N ILE A 249 -14.25 -12.99 -12.96
CA ILE A 249 -13.58 -13.70 -14.06
C ILE A 249 -13.23 -12.71 -15.19
N PHE A 250 -12.36 -13.10 -16.12
CA PHE A 250 -11.87 -12.15 -17.13
C PHE A 250 -12.97 -11.48 -17.97
N SER A 251 -14.03 -12.23 -18.31
CA SER A 251 -15.13 -11.73 -19.15
C SER A 251 -15.95 -10.59 -18.53
N ASN A 252 -15.90 -10.39 -17.21
CA ASN A 252 -16.60 -9.28 -16.54
C ASN A 252 -15.68 -8.15 -16.09
N ILE A 253 -14.37 -8.22 -16.34
CA ILE A 253 -13.39 -7.19 -15.95
C ILE A 253 -13.77 -5.81 -16.47
N ASN A 254 -14.30 -5.72 -17.70
CA ASN A 254 -14.70 -4.46 -18.32
C ASN A 254 -15.93 -3.81 -17.66
N ASN A 255 -16.62 -4.51 -16.75
CA ASN A 255 -17.75 -3.95 -15.99
C ASN A 255 -17.29 -3.21 -14.73
N TYR A 256 -16.02 -3.34 -14.34
CA TYR A 256 -15.49 -2.70 -13.14
C TYR A 256 -14.90 -1.33 -13.43
N THR A 257 -15.07 -0.42 -12.47
CA THR A 257 -14.38 0.88 -12.45
C THR A 257 -13.14 0.78 -11.58
N PHE A 258 -11.98 0.97 -12.18
CA PHE A 258 -10.69 0.96 -11.48
C PHE A 258 -10.33 2.36 -11.01
N ASN A 259 -9.72 2.43 -9.83
CA ASN A 259 -9.29 3.67 -9.19
C ASN A 259 -7.87 3.49 -8.59
N ASN A 260 -7.10 4.57 -8.57
CA ASN A 260 -5.70 4.60 -8.14
C ASN A 260 -5.51 5.29 -6.77
N ASN A 261 -6.57 5.50 -5.98
CA ASN A 261 -6.47 6.02 -4.62
C ASN A 261 -5.63 5.07 -3.76
N GLN A 262 -4.66 5.62 -3.04
CA GLN A 262 -3.71 4.83 -2.27
C GLN A 262 -4.38 3.94 -1.22
N ASP A 263 -5.48 4.39 -0.60
CA ASP A 263 -6.22 3.68 0.44
C ASP A 263 -7.47 2.96 -0.07
N ILE A 264 -7.60 2.71 -1.39
CA ILE A 264 -8.78 2.09 -2.01
C ILE A 264 -9.13 0.71 -1.44
N ILE A 265 -8.13 -0.09 -1.03
CA ILE A 265 -8.36 -1.32 -0.27
C ILE A 265 -8.65 -0.97 1.20
N GLY A 266 -7.75 -0.18 1.79
CA GLY A 266 -7.91 0.45 3.09
C GLY A 266 -8.12 -0.55 4.21
N TYR A 267 -9.02 -0.21 5.14
CA TYR A 267 -9.33 -1.04 6.33
C TYR A 267 -10.74 -1.63 6.32
N ASN A 268 -11.61 -1.25 5.38
CA ASN A 268 -13.05 -1.56 5.35
C ASN A 268 -13.39 -3.04 5.14
N TRP A 269 -12.43 -3.87 4.74
CA TRP A 269 -12.57 -5.33 4.68
C TRP A 269 -12.74 -5.99 6.06
N LYS A 270 -12.61 -5.23 7.15
CA LYS A 270 -13.00 -5.66 8.50
C LYS A 270 -13.69 -4.55 9.26
N LEU A 271 -14.44 -4.92 10.28
CA LEU A 271 -15.06 -4.02 11.25
C LEU A 271 -14.78 -4.49 12.67
N TYR A 272 -14.74 -3.56 13.62
CA TYR A 272 -14.60 -3.91 15.02
C TYR A 272 -15.98 -4.09 15.64
N ASP A 273 -16.24 -5.27 16.21
CA ASP A 273 -17.42 -5.56 17.00
C ASP A 273 -17.18 -5.05 18.43
N PHE A 274 -17.86 -3.96 18.79
CA PHE A 274 -17.72 -3.34 20.11
C PHE A 274 -18.37 -4.15 21.23
N ASP A 275 -19.39 -4.95 20.93
CA ASP A 275 -20.10 -5.75 21.92
C ASP A 275 -19.24 -6.94 22.35
N ASN A 276 -18.54 -7.54 21.38
CA ASN A 276 -17.75 -8.74 21.62
C ASN A 276 -16.23 -8.51 21.71
N GLY A 277 -15.75 -7.32 21.32
CA GLY A 277 -14.34 -6.93 21.46
C GLY A 277 -13.37 -7.55 20.47
N TYR A 278 -13.84 -7.92 19.27
CA TYR A 278 -13.01 -8.55 18.23
C TYR A 278 -13.33 -8.00 16.83
N TYR A 279 -12.45 -8.26 15.86
CA TYR A 279 -12.63 -7.86 14.47
C TYR A 279 -13.38 -8.93 13.68
N ILE A 280 -14.37 -8.51 12.90
CA ILE A 280 -15.11 -9.34 11.95
C ILE A 280 -14.65 -9.00 10.53
N ILE A 281 -14.36 -10.02 9.73
CA ILE A 281 -14.04 -9.86 8.32
C ILE A 281 -15.31 -9.68 7.51
N ASN A 282 -15.34 -8.68 6.64
CA ASN A 282 -16.37 -8.54 5.63
C ASN A 282 -16.01 -9.36 4.40
N SER A 283 -16.31 -10.66 4.45
CA SER A 283 -16.01 -11.63 3.38
C SER A 283 -16.83 -11.44 2.09
N ASN A 284 -17.73 -10.46 2.05
CA ASN A 284 -18.44 -10.07 0.83
C ASN A 284 -17.60 -9.13 -0.04
N ILE A 285 -16.55 -8.50 0.51
CA ILE A 285 -15.72 -7.56 -0.24
C ILE A 285 -14.57 -8.30 -0.91
N SER A 286 -14.51 -8.19 -2.24
CA SER A 286 -13.41 -8.63 -3.07
C SER A 286 -12.79 -7.43 -3.79
N TYR A 287 -11.50 -7.51 -4.06
CA TYR A 287 -10.73 -6.46 -4.72
C TYR A 287 -10.17 -7.02 -6.03
N ILE A 288 -10.37 -6.31 -7.14
CA ILE A 288 -9.70 -6.62 -8.41
C ILE A 288 -8.54 -5.66 -8.56
N ILE A 289 -7.32 -6.18 -8.55
CA ILE A 289 -6.07 -5.44 -8.67
C ILE A 289 -5.58 -5.55 -10.11
N LYS A 290 -5.35 -4.41 -10.76
CA LYS A 290 -4.72 -4.30 -12.06
C LYS A 290 -3.29 -3.79 -11.86
N ASN A 291 -2.32 -4.58 -12.32
CA ASN A 291 -0.91 -4.20 -12.26
C ASN A 291 -0.47 -3.40 -13.51
N THR A 292 0.77 -2.91 -13.50
CA THR A 292 1.37 -2.12 -14.59
C THR A 292 1.62 -2.90 -15.88
N GLU A 293 1.59 -4.24 -15.81
CA GLU A 293 1.73 -5.14 -16.95
C GLU A 293 0.37 -5.46 -17.60
N GLY A 294 -0.73 -4.88 -17.10
CA GLY A 294 -2.08 -5.15 -17.59
C GLY A 294 -2.66 -6.49 -17.14
N ARG A 295 -2.06 -7.14 -16.14
CA ARG A 295 -2.57 -8.39 -15.53
C ARG A 295 -3.53 -8.04 -14.40
N TYR A 296 -4.54 -8.89 -14.23
CA TYR A 296 -5.59 -8.74 -13.21
C TYR A 296 -5.48 -9.83 -12.15
N TYR A 297 -5.72 -9.47 -10.90
CA TYR A 297 -5.76 -10.39 -9.77
C TYR A 297 -6.98 -10.08 -8.94
N LYS A 298 -7.64 -11.09 -8.37
CA LYS A 298 -8.65 -10.90 -7.34
C LYS A 298 -8.09 -11.25 -5.97
N LEU A 299 -8.44 -10.47 -4.97
CA LEU A 299 -8.04 -10.64 -3.59
C LEU A 299 -9.25 -10.51 -2.66
N ARG A 300 -9.38 -11.39 -1.66
CA ARG A 300 -10.42 -11.32 -0.63
C ARG A 300 -9.86 -11.67 0.74
N PHE A 301 -10.07 -10.81 1.72
CA PHE A 301 -9.68 -11.09 3.10
C PHE A 301 -10.60 -12.14 3.71
N ILE A 302 -10.01 -13.05 4.48
CA ILE A 302 -10.70 -14.16 5.16
C ILE A 302 -10.42 -14.21 6.65
N ASP A 303 -9.33 -13.60 7.14
CA ASP A 303 -9.01 -13.51 8.57
C ASP A 303 -8.18 -12.27 8.92
N PHE A 304 -8.14 -11.93 10.20
CA PHE A 304 -7.22 -10.94 10.81
C PHE A 304 -6.43 -11.51 11.99
N TYR A 305 -6.67 -12.78 12.33
CA TYR A 305 -6.03 -13.50 13.42
C TYR A 305 -5.10 -14.60 12.88
N ASN A 306 -4.09 -14.96 13.68
CA ASN A 306 -3.30 -16.16 13.41
C ASN A 306 -3.96 -17.42 13.98
N ASP A 307 -3.33 -18.58 13.79
CA ASP A 307 -3.85 -19.90 14.19
C ASP A 307 -4.13 -20.07 15.69
N ILE A 308 -3.64 -19.15 16.54
CA ILE A 308 -3.89 -19.13 17.99
C ILE A 308 -4.79 -17.96 18.43
N GLY A 309 -5.42 -17.26 17.50
CA GLY A 309 -6.39 -16.20 17.79
C GLY A 309 -5.77 -14.84 18.15
N VAL A 310 -4.50 -14.58 17.78
CA VAL A 310 -3.86 -13.28 18.00
C VAL A 310 -4.09 -12.38 16.79
N LYS A 311 -4.59 -11.16 17.01
CA LYS A 311 -4.87 -10.16 15.96
C LYS A 311 -3.60 -9.64 15.28
N GLY A 312 -3.76 -8.96 14.14
CA GLY A 312 -2.65 -8.36 13.40
C GLY A 312 -2.09 -9.26 12.30
N TYR A 313 -2.86 -10.27 11.90
CA TYR A 313 -2.46 -11.27 10.91
C TYR A 313 -3.49 -11.32 9.77
N PRO A 314 -3.61 -10.26 8.93
CA PRO A 314 -4.49 -10.30 7.77
C PRO A 314 -4.17 -11.53 6.90
N THR A 315 -5.18 -12.36 6.72
CA THR A 315 -5.13 -13.54 5.84
C THR A 315 -6.09 -13.31 4.70
N PHE A 316 -5.65 -13.60 3.47
CA PHE A 316 -6.46 -13.39 2.27
C PHE A 316 -6.24 -14.49 1.24
N GLU A 317 -7.26 -14.66 0.42
CA GLU A 317 -7.24 -15.41 -0.83
C GLU A 317 -6.76 -14.47 -1.95
N VAL A 318 -5.90 -14.96 -2.85
CA VAL A 318 -5.44 -14.25 -4.03
C VAL A 318 -5.39 -15.19 -5.23
N GLN A 319 -5.83 -14.71 -6.40
CA GLN A 319 -5.83 -15.49 -7.63
C GLN A 319 -5.67 -14.57 -8.85
N GLU A 320 -4.83 -14.96 -9.80
CA GLU A 320 -4.74 -14.25 -11.08
C GLU A 320 -6.01 -14.47 -11.93
N ILE A 321 -6.49 -13.45 -12.64
CA ILE A 321 -7.62 -13.56 -13.55
C ILE A 321 -7.07 -13.69 -14.98
N LEU A 322 -7.08 -14.90 -15.51
CA LEU A 322 -6.56 -15.20 -16.86
C LEU A 322 -7.62 -14.97 -17.95
N PRO A 323 -7.24 -14.42 -19.12
CA PRO A 323 -8.10 -14.43 -20.29
C PRO A 323 -8.36 -15.87 -20.71
N PHE A 324 -9.64 -16.22 -20.90
CA PHE A 324 -10.04 -17.50 -21.45
C PHE A 324 -9.67 -17.62 -22.93
#